data_AF-A0A833MAM8-F1
#
_entry.id   AF-A0A833MAM8-F1
#
_cell.length_a   1.000
_cell.length_b   1.000
_cell.length_c   1.000
_cell.angle_alpha   90.00
_cell.angle_beta   90.00
_cell.angle_gamma   90.00
#
_symmetry.space_group_name_H-M   'P 1'
#
loop_
_entity.id
_entity.type
_entity.pdbx_description
1 polymer ?
#
loop_
_entity_poly.entity_id
_entity_poly.type
_entity_poly.pdbx_seq_one_letter_code
_entity_poly.pdbx_strand_id
1 'polypeptide(L)'
;LQLVHAADRPDILSVSTVQVIENAVKLGILPSSDADVLRPAARLYHDLTQILRLCVSSGFKPETAGEDLLRVMTRAGDAPDFSALEAQVRETQAEVRAIFLKTLEARPQERG
;
A
#
# COMPACT_ATOMS: atom_id res chain seq x y z
N LEU A 1 2.28 14.05 -1.18
CA LEU A 1 3.54 13.77 -1.91
C LEU A 1 3.57 14.47 -3.28
N GLN A 2 3.01 13.90 -4.35
CA GLN A 2 3.15 14.47 -5.70
C GLN A 2 2.62 15.90 -5.84
N LEU A 3 1.37 16.17 -5.44
CA LEU A 3 0.75 17.49 -5.57
C LEU A 3 1.50 18.61 -4.83
N VAL A 4 2.11 18.29 -3.70
CA VAL A 4 2.82 19.27 -2.86
C VAL A 4 4.23 19.56 -3.40
N HIS A 5 4.90 18.56 -3.99
CA HIS A 5 6.32 18.67 -4.36
C HIS A 5 6.59 18.79 -5.85
N ALA A 6 5.65 18.43 -6.74
CA ALA A 6 5.91 18.34 -8.18
C ALA A 6 6.29 19.69 -8.83
N ALA A 7 5.90 20.81 -8.23
CA ALA A 7 6.28 22.14 -8.73
C ALA A 7 7.81 22.40 -8.62
N ASP A 8 8.46 21.91 -7.56
CA ASP A 8 9.91 22.06 -7.37
C ASP A 8 10.71 20.82 -7.77
N ARG A 9 10.08 19.64 -7.66
CA ARG A 9 10.71 18.33 -7.84
C ARG A 9 9.86 17.50 -8.81
N PRO A 10 9.83 17.86 -10.11
CA PRO A 10 8.98 17.21 -11.11
C PRO A 10 9.27 15.71 -11.26
N ASP A 11 10.49 15.28 -10.95
CA ASP A 11 10.92 13.87 -10.94
C ASP A 11 10.13 12.98 -9.96
N ILE A 12 9.32 13.56 -9.05
CA ILE A 12 8.41 12.78 -8.20
C ILE A 12 7.24 12.15 -8.98
N LEU A 13 6.92 12.70 -10.16
CA LEU A 13 5.70 12.36 -10.88
C LEU A 13 5.75 10.95 -11.48
N SER A 14 4.73 10.15 -11.16
CA SER A 14 4.47 8.88 -11.82
C SER A 14 3.02 8.44 -11.59
N VAL A 15 2.47 7.69 -12.55
CA VAL A 15 1.16 7.04 -12.42
C VAL A 15 1.23 5.75 -11.61
N SER A 16 2.42 5.21 -11.37
CA SER A 16 2.63 4.02 -10.54
C SER A 16 2.89 4.42 -9.09
N THR A 17 2.02 4.01 -8.18
CA THR A 17 2.17 4.27 -6.73
C THR A 17 3.52 3.81 -6.19
N VAL A 18 3.98 2.62 -6.60
CA VAL A 18 5.29 2.09 -6.20
C VAL A 18 6.41 2.99 -6.71
N GLN A 19 6.33 3.44 -7.96
CA GLN A 19 7.35 4.34 -8.53
C GLN A 19 7.37 5.70 -7.82
N VAL A 20 6.21 6.23 -7.41
CA VAL A 20 6.12 7.46 -6.63
C VAL A 20 6.82 7.32 -5.28
N ILE A 21 6.67 6.16 -4.60
CA ILE A 21 7.38 5.87 -3.35
C ILE A 21 8.89 5.86 -3.58
N GLU A 22 9.37 5.22 -4.65
CA GLU A 22 10.81 5.22 -5.00
C GLU A 22 11.34 6.63 -5.27
N ASN A 23 10.60 7.41 -6.06
CA ASN A 23 11.01 8.77 -6.40
C ASN A 23 11.01 9.66 -5.15
N ALA A 24 10.03 9.51 -4.27
CA ALA A 24 9.97 10.26 -3.01
C ALA A 24 11.18 9.96 -2.09
N VAL A 25 11.65 8.71 -2.04
CA VAL A 25 12.89 8.36 -1.31
C VAL A 25 14.11 8.99 -1.96
N LYS A 26 14.28 8.84 -3.28
CA LYS A 26 15.41 9.42 -4.02
C LYS A 26 15.52 10.93 -3.87
N LEU A 27 14.37 11.61 -3.80
CA LEU A 27 14.26 13.05 -3.63
C LEU A 27 14.32 13.50 -2.17
N GLY A 28 14.52 12.59 -1.21
CA GLY A 28 14.58 12.89 0.22
C GLY A 28 13.26 13.41 0.80
N ILE A 29 12.13 13.12 0.16
CA ILE A 29 10.77 13.51 0.60
C ILE A 29 10.21 12.48 1.58
N LEU A 30 10.50 11.21 1.35
CA LEU A 30 10.05 10.10 2.19
C LEU A 30 11.28 9.37 2.77
N PRO A 31 11.32 9.08 4.08
CA PRO A 31 12.37 8.25 4.66
C PRO A 31 12.39 6.84 4.05
N SER A 32 13.57 6.26 3.85
CA SER A 32 13.70 4.88 3.37
C SER A 32 12.97 3.87 4.27
N SER A 33 13.01 4.08 5.59
CA SER A 33 12.30 3.23 6.57
C SER A 33 10.78 3.20 6.34
N ASP A 34 10.19 4.35 6.00
CA ASP A 34 8.75 4.42 5.73
C ASP A 34 8.44 3.74 4.39
N ALA A 35 9.32 3.89 3.39
CA ALA A 35 9.18 3.22 2.10
C ALA A 35 9.32 1.69 2.20
N ASP A 36 10.15 1.18 3.11
CA ASP A 36 10.31 -0.27 3.36
C ASP A 36 9.02 -0.91 3.87
N VAL A 37 8.13 -0.13 4.48
CA VAL A 37 6.76 -0.55 4.85
C VAL A 37 5.78 -0.36 3.68
N LEU A 38 5.80 0.81 3.03
CA LEU A 38 4.80 1.14 2.00
C LEU A 38 4.93 0.27 0.74
N ARG A 39 6.15 -0.15 0.36
CA ARG A 39 6.41 -1.00 -0.82
C ARG A 39 5.75 -2.38 -0.72
N PRO A 40 6.02 -3.21 0.31
CA PRO A 40 5.35 -4.49 0.45
C PRO A 40 3.84 -4.32 0.66
N ALA A 41 3.39 -3.29 1.37
CA ALA A 41 1.97 -2.99 1.53
C ALA A 41 1.27 -2.75 0.17
N ALA A 42 1.87 -1.93 -0.69
CA ALA A 42 1.32 -1.65 -2.01
C ALA A 42 1.22 -2.91 -2.89
N ARG A 43 2.21 -3.81 -2.81
CA ARG A 43 2.18 -5.10 -3.51
C ARG A 43 1.09 -6.01 -2.96
N LEU A 44 1.05 -6.21 -1.64
CA LEU A 44 0.04 -7.03 -0.97
C LEU A 44 -1.38 -6.57 -1.35
N TYR A 45 -1.67 -5.28 -1.22
CA TYR A 45 -2.99 -4.77 -1.57
C TYR A 45 -3.29 -4.90 -3.06
N HIS A 46 -2.31 -4.71 -3.93
CA HIS A 46 -2.49 -4.89 -5.35
C HIS A 46 -2.87 -6.34 -5.67
N ASP A 47 -2.10 -7.31 -5.19
CA ASP A 47 -2.30 -8.73 -5.48
C ASP A 47 -3.67 -9.22 -4.97
N LEU A 48 -4.00 -8.90 -3.71
CA LEU A 48 -5.30 -9.24 -3.13
C LEU A 48 -6.46 -8.58 -3.88
N THR A 49 -6.34 -7.28 -4.23
CA THR A 49 -7.41 -6.57 -4.95
C THR A 49 -7.60 -7.12 -6.37
N GLN A 50 -6.52 -7.51 -7.06
CA GLN A 50 -6.64 -8.11 -8.39
C GLN A 50 -7.35 -9.46 -8.34
N ILE A 51 -7.05 -10.30 -7.36
CA ILE A 51 -7.73 -11.58 -7.17
C ILE A 51 -9.21 -11.34 -6.89
N LEU A 52 -9.55 -10.46 -5.95
CA LEU A 52 -10.95 -10.15 -5.63
C LEU A 52 -11.71 -9.62 -6.86
N ARG A 53 -11.10 -8.75 -7.65
CA ARG A 53 -11.70 -8.21 -8.89
C ARG A 53 -12.01 -9.28 -9.93
N LEU A 54 -11.19 -10.33 -10.01
CA LEU A 54 -11.37 -11.42 -10.97
C LEU A 54 -12.37 -12.47 -10.47
N CYS A 55 -12.42 -12.70 -9.16
CA CYS A 55 -13.16 -13.81 -8.58
C CYS A 55 -14.50 -13.42 -7.94
N VAL A 56 -14.74 -12.13 -7.69
CA VAL A 56 -15.91 -11.67 -6.95
C VAL A 56 -16.68 -10.64 -7.78
N SER A 57 -17.96 -10.92 -8.03
CA SER A 57 -18.85 -10.02 -8.78
C SER A 57 -19.54 -8.96 -7.89
N SER A 58 -19.43 -9.09 -6.57
CA SER A 58 -20.01 -8.20 -5.56
C SER A 58 -19.06 -8.06 -4.36
N GLY A 59 -19.54 -7.59 -3.20
CA GLY A 59 -18.70 -7.46 -2.01
C GLY A 59 -18.11 -8.81 -1.56
N PHE A 60 -16.83 -8.82 -1.23
CA PHE A 60 -16.16 -10.01 -0.68
C PHE A 60 -16.60 -10.25 0.78
N LYS A 61 -17.04 -11.47 1.07
CA LYS A 61 -17.39 -11.95 2.40
C LYS A 61 -16.66 -13.27 2.65
N PRO A 62 -15.63 -13.31 3.51
CA PRO A 62 -14.84 -14.51 3.75
C PRO A 62 -15.69 -15.73 4.14
N GLU A 63 -16.75 -15.52 4.91
CA GLU A 63 -17.61 -16.57 5.46
C GLU A 63 -18.43 -17.30 4.38
N THR A 64 -18.65 -16.64 3.25
CA THR A 64 -19.37 -17.19 2.10
C THR A 64 -18.47 -17.41 0.88
N ALA A 65 -17.17 -17.11 1.00
CA ALA A 65 -16.21 -17.30 -0.08
C ALA A 65 -15.89 -18.79 -0.24
N GLY A 66 -15.75 -19.23 -1.48
CA GLY A 66 -15.30 -20.59 -1.76
C GLY A 66 -13.86 -20.83 -1.27
N GLU A 67 -13.58 -22.04 -0.78
CA GLU A 67 -12.27 -22.41 -0.24
C GLU A 67 -11.11 -22.13 -1.21
N ASP A 68 -11.33 -22.29 -2.51
CA ASP A 68 -10.29 -22.05 -3.52
C ASP A 68 -9.92 -20.58 -3.65
N LEU A 69 -10.88 -19.67 -3.50
CA LEU A 69 -10.60 -18.23 -3.47
C LEU A 69 -9.77 -17.88 -2.24
N LEU A 70 -10.14 -18.38 -1.06
CA LEU A 70 -9.38 -18.17 0.17
C LEU A 70 -7.96 -18.71 0.04
N ARG A 71 -7.79 -19.89 -0.55
CA ARG A 71 -6.48 -20.52 -0.80
C ARG A 71 -5.60 -19.69 -1.74
N VAL A 72 -6.18 -19.15 -2.81
CA VAL A 72 -5.46 -18.27 -3.76
C VAL A 72 -5.04 -16.98 -3.07
N MET A 73 -5.91 -16.36 -2.27
CA MET A 73 -5.59 -15.16 -1.49
C MET A 73 -4.47 -15.41 -0.49
N THR A 74 -4.56 -16.49 0.30
CA THR A 74 -3.52 -16.90 1.26
C THR A 74 -2.16 -17.06 0.60
N ARG A 75 -2.11 -17.72 -0.56
CA ARG A 75 -0.87 -17.88 -1.34
C ARG A 75 -0.33 -16.56 -1.85
N ALA A 76 -1.20 -15.67 -2.33
CA ALA A 76 -0.78 -14.37 -2.83
C ALA A 76 -0.19 -13.46 -1.74
N GLY A 77 -0.65 -13.59 -0.49
CA GLY A 77 -0.09 -12.88 0.64
C GLY A 77 1.11 -13.56 1.31
N ASP A 78 1.56 -14.72 0.83
CA ASP A 78 2.58 -15.56 1.46
C ASP A 78 2.27 -15.91 2.93
N ALA A 79 0.98 -16.13 3.22
CA ALA A 79 0.49 -16.43 4.55
C ALA A 79 0.29 -17.95 4.75
N PRO A 80 0.42 -18.49 5.97
CA PRO A 80 0.20 -19.91 6.25
C PRO A 80 -1.27 -20.34 6.17
N ASP A 81 -2.19 -19.43 6.49
CA ASP A 81 -3.64 -19.63 6.39
C ASP A 81 -4.35 -18.29 6.18
N PHE A 82 -5.68 -18.32 6.00
CA PHE A 82 -6.45 -17.11 5.76
C PHE A 82 -6.54 -16.19 6.99
N SER A 83 -6.57 -16.74 8.20
CA SER A 83 -6.59 -15.94 9.43
C SER A 83 -5.29 -15.14 9.59
N ALA A 84 -4.15 -15.77 9.29
CA ALA A 84 -2.85 -15.13 9.27
C ALA A 84 -2.78 -14.04 8.18
N LEU A 85 -3.34 -14.27 6.99
CA LEU A 85 -3.45 -13.24 5.95
C LEU A 85 -4.25 -12.02 6.44
N GLU A 86 -5.40 -12.25 7.08
CA GLU A 86 -6.22 -11.16 7.61
C GLU A 86 -5.49 -10.38 8.71
N ALA A 87 -4.73 -11.06 9.58
CA ALA A 87 -3.90 -10.41 10.58
C ALA A 87 -2.81 -9.54 9.93
N GLN A 88 -2.08 -10.08 8.96
CA GLN A 88 -1.06 -9.36 8.19
C GLN A 88 -1.63 -8.12 7.50
N VAL A 89 -2.81 -8.22 6.88
CA VAL A 89 -3.49 -7.07 6.24
C VAL A 89 -3.83 -6.00 7.28
N ARG A 90 -4.38 -6.38 8.45
CA ARG A 90 -4.72 -5.43 9.51
C ARG A 90 -3.48 -4.72 10.06
N GLU A 91 -2.40 -5.44 10.30
CA GLU A 91 -1.12 -4.89 10.77
C GLU A 91 -0.54 -3.93 9.75
N THR A 92 -0.47 -4.36 8.48
CA THR A 92 -0.01 -3.52 7.37
C THR A 92 -0.84 -2.24 7.25
N GLN A 93 -2.16 -2.32 7.42
CA GLN A 93 -3.05 -1.15 7.39
C GLN A 93 -2.75 -0.17 8.53
N ALA A 94 -2.46 -0.67 9.73
CA ALA A 94 -2.11 0.15 10.87
C ALA A 94 -0.80 0.92 10.63
N GLU A 95 0.23 0.23 10.11
CA GLU A 95 1.53 0.86 9.80
C GLU A 95 1.43 1.90 8.68
N VAL A 96 0.74 1.55 7.58
CA VAL A 96 0.50 2.49 6.47
C VAL A 96 -0.26 3.72 6.96
N ARG A 97 -1.26 3.54 7.83
CA ARG A 97 -2.02 4.65 8.40
C ARG A 97 -1.15 5.55 9.29
N ALA A 98 -0.24 4.97 10.08
CA ALA A 98 0.69 5.75 10.89
C ALA A 98 1.62 6.61 10.00
N ILE A 99 2.16 6.03 8.92
CA ILE A 99 3.00 6.75 7.94
C ILE A 99 2.19 7.85 7.24
N PHE A 100 0.94 7.57 6.86
CA PHE A 100 0.06 8.55 6.24
C PHE A 100 -0.16 9.77 7.14
N LEU A 101 -0.52 9.56 8.42
CA LEU A 101 -0.74 10.64 9.38
C LEU A 101 0.55 11.46 9.60
N LYS A 102 1.68 10.78 9.82
CA LYS A 102 3.01 11.41 9.91
C LYS A 102 3.32 12.28 8.69
N THR A 103 2.99 11.79 7.49
CA THR A 103 3.25 12.51 6.22
C THR A 103 2.33 13.71 6.05
N LEU A 104 1.10 13.67 6.54
CA LEU A 104 0.18 14.81 6.50
C LEU A 104 0.50 15.89 7.54
N GLU A 105 0.97 15.48 8.72
CA GLU A 105 1.34 16.39 9.81
C GLU A 105 2.70 17.07 9.56
N ALA A 106 3.56 16.45 8.75
CA ALA A 106 4.77 17.06 8.25
C ALA A 106 4.40 18.25 7.34
N ARG A 107 4.31 19.45 7.93
CA ARG A 107 4.07 20.69 7.18
C ARG A 107 5.07 20.79 6.03
N PRO A 108 4.63 21.15 4.80
CA PRO A 108 5.55 21.60 3.78
C PRO A 108 6.37 22.76 4.36
N GLN A 109 7.69 22.76 4.14
CA GLN A 109 8.53 23.91 4.50
C GLN A 109 7.88 25.16 3.89
N GLU A 110 7.34 26.06 4.72
CA GLU A 110 6.67 27.27 4.25
C GLU A 110 7.68 28.09 3.45
N ARG A 111 7.33 28.37 2.19
CA ARG A 111 8.13 29.19 1.29
C ARG A 111 8.06 30.64 1.75
N GLY A 112 9.20 31.19 2.16
CA GLY A 112 9.43 32.64 2.15
C GLY A 112 9.65 33.18 0.75
#